data_AF-A0A9E2KY76-F1
#
_entry.id   AF-A0A9E2KY76-F1
#
_cell.length_a   1.000
_cell.length_b   1.000
_cell.length_c   1.000
_cell.angle_alpha   90.00
_cell.angle_beta   90.00
_cell.angle_gamma   90.00
#
_symmetry.space_group_name_H-M   'P 1'
#
loop_
_entity.id
_entity.type
_entity.pdbx_description
1 polymer ?
#
loop_
_entity_poly.entity_id
_entity_poly.type
_entity_poly.pdbx_seq_one_letter_code
_entity_poly.pdbx_strand_id
1 'polypeptide(L)'
;MKKLLIAGLFILSAFSFAGNNKFNYVEDKLELKYSELNDGKNKLEIDDIDIGYFNNKIYVNMEVEAFSGDGGWSKFDKNTYNKIATQIADDIRKMTNTDEKIEISLVLEREIGKDMLLSEGEY
;
A
#
# COMPACT_ATOMS: atom_id res chain seq x y z
N MET A 1 15.96 23.70 -6.84
CA MET A 1 14.68 22.98 -6.64
C MET A 1 14.96 21.82 -5.71
N LYS A 2 14.36 21.84 -4.52
CA LYS A 2 14.76 21.02 -3.37
C LYS A 2 14.48 19.54 -3.67
N LYS A 3 15.55 18.74 -3.74
CA LYS A 3 15.50 17.27 -3.70
C LYS A 3 15.10 16.89 -2.27
N LEU A 4 13.82 16.64 -2.04
CA LEU A 4 13.33 16.21 -0.74
C LEU A 4 12.96 14.73 -0.81
N LEU A 5 13.80 13.95 -0.12
CA LEU A 5 13.44 12.77 0.68
C LEU A 5 12.82 11.57 -0.07
N ILE A 6 13.63 10.89 -0.89
CA ILE A 6 13.43 9.45 -1.17
C ILE A 6 14.54 8.70 -0.44
N ALA A 7 14.43 8.59 0.89
CA ALA A 7 15.35 7.80 1.71
C ALA A 7 14.79 7.47 3.11
N GLY A 8 13.47 7.48 3.31
CA GLY A 8 12.87 7.36 4.65
C GLY A 8 11.72 6.35 4.82
N LEU A 9 11.18 5.75 3.76
CA LEU A 9 9.99 4.89 3.86
C LEU A 9 10.26 3.46 4.40
N PHE A 10 11.52 3.11 4.71
CA PHE A 10 11.88 1.81 5.29
C PHE A 10 11.72 1.71 6.81
N ILE A 11 10.86 2.54 7.43
CA ILE A 11 10.63 2.54 8.88
C ILE A 11 9.13 2.42 9.20
N LEU A 12 8.31 1.87 8.31
CA LEU A 12 6.90 1.58 8.68
C LEU A 12 6.80 0.36 9.61
N SER A 13 7.71 -0.61 9.49
CA SER A 13 7.77 -1.77 10.38
C SER A 13 8.10 -1.44 11.84
N ALA A 14 8.54 -0.21 12.15
CA ALA A 14 8.78 0.23 13.53
C ALA A 14 7.60 1.00 14.16
N PHE A 15 6.58 1.39 13.38
CA PHE A 15 5.39 2.09 13.90
C PHE A 15 4.27 1.13 14.36
N SER A 16 4.48 -0.19 14.22
CA SER A 16 3.63 -1.24 14.79
C SER A 16 3.66 -1.30 16.33
N PHE A 17 4.49 -0.48 16.99
CA PHE A 17 4.53 -0.38 18.46
C PHE A 17 3.53 0.64 19.00
N ALA A 18 2.27 0.21 19.18
CA ALA A 18 1.53 0.28 20.45
C ALA A 18 0.00 0.13 20.25
N GLY A 19 -0.50 -1.11 20.33
CA GLY A 19 -1.82 -1.39 20.90
C GLY A 19 -3.07 -0.89 20.16
N ASN A 20 -3.01 -0.61 18.86
CA ASN A 20 -4.18 -0.13 18.12
C ASN A 20 -4.90 -1.28 17.40
N ASN A 21 -5.64 -2.10 18.17
CA ASN A 21 -6.48 -3.23 17.70
C ASN A 21 -7.35 -2.92 16.47
N LYS A 22 -7.65 -1.64 16.24
CA LYS A 22 -8.40 -1.14 15.10
C LYS A 22 -7.67 -1.34 13.76
N PHE A 23 -6.36 -1.12 13.68
CA PHE A 23 -5.64 -1.20 12.42
C PHE A 23 -5.32 -2.64 12.02
N ASN A 24 -4.98 -3.52 12.98
CA ASN A 24 -4.88 -4.96 12.72
C ASN A 24 -6.16 -5.53 12.09
N TYR A 25 -7.34 -5.14 12.61
CA TYR A 25 -8.60 -5.56 12.00
C TYR A 25 -8.80 -5.02 10.57
N VAL A 26 -8.30 -3.82 10.29
CA VAL A 26 -8.41 -3.22 8.95
C VAL A 26 -7.45 -3.91 7.99
N GLU A 27 -6.20 -4.15 8.40
CA GLU A 27 -5.18 -4.93 7.67
C GLU A 27 -5.75 -6.29 7.25
N ASP A 28 -6.21 -7.10 8.23
CA ASP A 28 -6.84 -8.41 7.99
C ASP A 28 -7.97 -8.33 6.94
N LYS A 29 -8.79 -7.26 6.99
CA LYS A 29 -9.91 -7.09 6.06
C LYS A 29 -9.47 -6.65 4.67
N LEU A 30 -8.43 -5.83 4.59
CA LEU A 30 -7.88 -5.41 3.31
C LEU A 30 -7.15 -6.56 2.64
N GLU A 31 -6.30 -7.30 3.34
CA GLU A 31 -5.60 -8.48 2.79
C GLU A 31 -6.58 -9.51 2.24
N LEU A 32 -7.64 -9.83 3.00
CA LEU A 32 -8.68 -10.76 2.55
C LEU A 32 -9.40 -10.29 1.28
N LYS A 33 -9.53 -8.98 1.07
CA LYS A 33 -10.28 -8.41 -0.05
C LYS A 33 -9.40 -8.06 -1.25
N TYR A 34 -8.14 -7.71 -1.01
CA TYR A 34 -7.21 -7.14 -1.98
C TYR A 34 -5.93 -7.97 -2.13
N SER A 35 -5.95 -9.25 -1.74
CA SER A 35 -4.86 -10.22 -2.01
C SER A 35 -4.49 -10.35 -3.50
N GLU A 36 -5.39 -9.93 -4.40
CA GLU A 36 -5.09 -9.76 -5.83
C GLU A 36 -5.70 -8.46 -6.34
N LEU A 37 -4.90 -7.64 -7.03
CA LEU A 37 -5.40 -6.51 -7.83
C LEU A 37 -5.53 -6.95 -9.29
N ASN A 38 -6.66 -6.63 -9.91
CA ASN A 38 -6.97 -7.06 -11.28
C ASN A 38 -7.42 -5.87 -12.13
N ASP A 39 -6.75 -5.65 -13.27
CA ASP A 39 -7.10 -4.57 -14.20
C ASP A 39 -8.04 -5.00 -15.35
N GLY A 40 -8.49 -6.26 -15.33
CA GLY A 40 -9.25 -6.94 -16.39
C GLY A 40 -8.39 -7.73 -17.38
N LYS A 41 -7.06 -7.56 -17.37
CA LYS A 41 -6.09 -8.22 -18.27
C LYS A 41 -4.88 -8.78 -17.52
N ASN A 42 -4.36 -8.02 -16.57
CA ASN A 42 -3.21 -8.33 -15.75
C ASN A 42 -3.62 -8.39 -14.28
N LYS A 43 -2.78 -9.05 -13.49
CA LYS A 43 -2.95 -9.26 -12.06
C LYS A 43 -1.68 -8.85 -11.33
N LEU A 44 -1.84 -8.32 -10.12
CA LEU A 44 -0.78 -8.16 -9.13
C LEU A 44 -1.21 -8.97 -7.92
N GLU A 45 -0.38 -9.90 -7.48
CA GLU A 45 -0.57 -10.61 -6.22
C GLU A 45 -0.02 -9.73 -5.10
N ILE A 46 -0.85 -9.44 -4.11
CA ILE A 46 -0.47 -8.64 -2.95
C ILE A 46 -0.02 -9.61 -1.86
N ASP A 47 1.23 -9.49 -1.43
CA ASP A 47 1.82 -10.34 -0.41
C ASP A 47 1.42 -9.85 1.00
N ASP A 48 1.54 -8.54 1.23
CA ASP A 48 1.25 -7.93 2.52
C ASP A 48 0.57 -6.54 2.39
N ILE A 49 -0.19 -6.15 3.43
CA ILE A 49 -0.76 -4.81 3.57
C ILE A 49 -0.58 -4.31 5.02
N ASP A 50 0.36 -3.39 5.21
CA ASP A 50 0.56 -2.70 6.49
C ASP A 50 -0.20 -1.38 6.56
N ILE A 51 -0.70 -1.02 7.75
CA ILE A 51 -1.34 0.27 8.01
C ILE A 51 -0.71 0.99 9.20
N GLY A 52 -0.23 2.20 8.95
CA GLY A 52 0.28 3.13 9.97
C GLY A 52 -0.60 4.36 10.14
N TYR A 53 -0.51 4.99 11.30
CA TYR A 53 -1.07 6.34 11.53
C TYR A 53 0.00 7.26 12.11
N PHE A 54 0.31 8.35 11.41
CA PHE A 54 1.28 9.34 11.85
C PHE A 54 0.95 10.73 11.31
N ASN A 55 1.07 11.76 12.16
CA ASN A 55 0.86 13.16 11.77
C ASN A 55 -0.47 13.42 11.03
N ASN A 56 -1.58 12.92 11.59
CA ASN A 56 -2.94 13.08 11.06
C ASN A 56 -3.07 12.58 9.61
N LYS A 57 -2.42 11.44 9.35
CA LYS A 57 -2.45 10.75 8.06
C LYS A 57 -2.37 9.25 8.32
N ILE A 58 -3.18 8.51 7.59
CA ILE A 58 -3.10 7.04 7.52
C ILE A 58 -2.18 6.70 6.36
N TYR A 59 -1.22 5.82 6.59
CA TYR A 59 -0.31 5.28 5.58
C TYR A 59 -0.68 3.82 5.36
N VAL A 60 -0.78 3.43 4.10
CA VAL A 60 -1.03 2.05 3.68
C VAL A 60 0.14 1.65 2.80
N ASN A 61 0.85 0.61 3.18
CA ASN A 61 1.90 0.02 2.37
C ASN A 61 1.39 -1.32 1.85
N MET A 62 1.28 -1.45 0.52
CA MET A 62 0.93 -2.72 -0.13
C MET A 62 2.17 -3.28 -0.81
N GLU A 63 2.40 -4.57 -0.64
CA GLU A 63 3.61 -5.22 -1.15
C GLU A 63 3.25 -6.23 -2.24
N VAL A 64 4.05 -6.22 -3.31
CA VAL A 64 4.03 -7.23 -4.36
C VAL A 64 5.39 -7.89 -4.35
N GLU A 65 5.43 -9.21 -4.20
CA GLU A 65 6.68 -9.95 -4.24
C GLU A 65 7.04 -10.34 -5.68
N ALA A 66 8.33 -10.23 -6.05
CA ALA A 66 8.82 -10.87 -7.26
C ALA A 66 10.27 -11.36 -7.13
N PHE A 67 10.49 -12.64 -7.47
CA PHE A 67 11.83 -13.21 -7.65
C PHE A 67 12.68 -12.42 -8.66
N SER A 68 12.05 -12.01 -9.77
CA SER A 68 12.70 -11.20 -10.80
C SER A 68 11.68 -10.32 -11.55
N GLY A 69 12.14 -9.19 -12.08
CA GLY A 69 11.30 -8.25 -12.84
C GLY A 69 10.63 -7.19 -11.95
N ASP A 70 9.39 -6.84 -12.27
CA ASP A 70 8.63 -5.76 -11.63
C ASP A 70 7.28 -6.20 -11.06
N GLY A 71 7.11 -7.49 -10.81
CA GLY A 71 5.86 -8.05 -10.30
C GLY A 71 4.66 -7.92 -11.26
N GLY A 72 4.90 -7.58 -12.54
CA GLY A 72 3.82 -7.32 -13.51
C GLY A 72 3.37 -5.85 -13.56
N TRP A 73 3.98 -4.98 -12.75
CA TRP A 73 3.61 -3.57 -12.65
C TRP A 73 3.63 -2.83 -13.99
N SER A 74 4.65 -3.02 -14.83
CA SER A 74 4.76 -2.36 -16.14
C SER A 74 3.56 -2.61 -17.03
N LYS A 75 2.93 -3.79 -16.95
CA LYS A 75 1.78 -4.19 -17.76
C LYS A 75 0.44 -3.78 -17.15
N PHE A 76 0.38 -3.65 -15.83
CA PHE A 76 -0.86 -3.29 -15.12
C PHE A 76 -1.40 -1.92 -15.56
N ASP A 77 -2.72 -1.73 -15.64
CA ASP A 77 -3.31 -0.44 -16.00
C ASP A 77 -3.31 0.53 -14.81
N LYS A 78 -2.65 1.68 -14.98
CA LYS A 78 -2.42 2.65 -13.90
C LYS A 78 -3.69 3.40 -13.51
N ASN A 79 -4.63 3.56 -14.45
CA ASN A 79 -5.91 4.19 -14.16
C ASN A 79 -6.80 3.26 -13.34
N THR A 80 -6.78 1.97 -13.64
CA THR A 80 -7.47 0.95 -12.83
C THR A 80 -6.83 0.83 -11.46
N TYR A 81 -5.49 0.82 -11.36
CA TYR A 81 -4.80 0.90 -10.07
C TYR A 81 -5.29 2.09 -9.23
N ASN A 82 -5.32 3.30 -9.81
CA ASN A 82 -5.78 4.49 -9.08
C ASN A 82 -7.22 4.37 -8.58
N LYS A 83 -8.12 3.77 -9.36
CA LYS A 83 -9.51 3.49 -8.92
C LYS A 83 -9.56 2.51 -7.76
N ILE A 84 -8.74 1.46 -7.82
CA ILE A 84 -8.63 0.46 -6.74
C ILE A 84 -8.08 1.11 -5.48
N ALA A 85 -7.02 1.91 -5.58
CA ALA A 85 -6.44 2.64 -4.47
C ALA A 85 -7.44 3.62 -3.82
N THR A 86 -8.23 4.36 -4.62
CA THR A 86 -9.36 5.15 -4.09
C THR A 86 -10.36 4.27 -3.34
N GLN A 87 -10.69 3.09 -3.86
CA GLN A 87 -11.63 2.18 -3.20
C GLN A 87 -11.08 1.65 -1.87
N ILE A 88 -9.78 1.36 -1.79
CA ILE A 88 -9.09 0.95 -0.56
C ILE A 88 -9.19 2.07 0.48
N ALA A 89 -8.87 3.31 0.09
CA ALA A 89 -8.99 4.48 0.97
C ALA A 89 -10.44 4.64 1.48
N ASP A 90 -11.43 4.53 0.60
CA ASP A 90 -12.84 4.62 1.00
C ASP A 90 -13.26 3.51 1.96
N ASP A 91 -12.72 2.31 1.81
CA ASP A 91 -13.05 1.20 2.69
C ASP A 91 -12.38 1.35 4.06
N ILE A 92 -11.14 1.84 4.12
CA ILE A 92 -10.49 2.25 5.36
C ILE A 92 -11.33 3.33 6.06
N ARG A 93 -11.79 4.36 5.33
CA ARG A 93 -12.66 5.41 5.90
C ARG A 93 -13.92 4.85 6.51
N LYS A 94 -14.60 3.91 5.82
CA LYS A 94 -15.80 3.25 6.34
C LYS A 94 -15.50 2.41 7.59
N MET A 95 -14.42 1.62 7.58
CA MET A 95 -14.06 0.75 8.70
C MET A 95 -13.60 1.54 9.92
N THR A 96 -12.98 2.70 9.70
CA THR A 96 -12.38 3.50 10.76
C THR A 96 -13.19 4.73 11.17
N ASN A 97 -14.24 5.07 10.42
CA ASN A 97 -15.04 6.28 10.59
C ASN A 97 -14.17 7.55 10.70
N THR A 98 -13.31 7.76 9.71
CA THR A 98 -12.34 8.87 9.64
C THR A 98 -12.51 9.69 8.37
N ASP A 99 -12.14 10.97 8.44
CA ASP A 99 -11.99 11.92 7.34
C ASP A 99 -10.52 12.26 7.04
N GLU A 100 -9.58 11.56 7.70
CA GLU A 100 -8.14 11.77 7.55
C GLU A 100 -7.67 11.45 6.12
N LYS A 101 -6.54 12.05 5.74
CA LYS A 101 -5.84 11.75 4.48
C LYS A 101 -5.29 10.33 4.52
N ILE A 102 -5.42 9.60 3.41
CA ILE A 102 -4.89 8.25 3.27
C ILE A 102 -3.86 8.25 2.16
N GLU A 103 -2.62 7.92 2.50
CA GLU A 103 -1.53 7.75 1.56
C GLU A 103 -1.31 6.27 1.32
N ILE A 104 -1.40 5.84 0.05
CA ILE A 104 -1.24 4.45 -0.34
C ILE A 104 0.02 4.33 -1.18
N SER A 105 0.95 3.50 -0.71
CA SER A 105 2.15 3.09 -1.42
C SER A 105 2.01 1.66 -1.91
N LEU A 106 2.50 1.41 -3.13
CA LEU A 106 2.71 0.07 -3.68
C LEU A 106 4.21 -0.15 -3.82
N VAL A 107 4.73 -1.15 -3.13
CA VAL A 107 6.15 -1.51 -3.12
C VAL A 107 6.34 -2.87 -3.75
N LEU A 108 7.39 -3.00 -4.55
CA LEU A 108 7.88 -4.27 -5.04
C LEU A 108 8.95 -4.77 -4.07
N GLU A 109 8.63 -5.82 -3.32
CA GLU A 109 9.61 -6.55 -2.54
C GLU A 109 10.42 -7.46 -3.47
N ARG A 110 11.75 -7.39 -3.36
CA ARG A 110 12.65 -8.20 -4.19
C ARG A 110 13.44 -9.15 -3.31
N GLU A 111 13.23 -10.45 -3.55
CA GLU A 111 14.03 -11.51 -2.91
C GLU A 111 15.54 -11.31 -3.13
N ILE A 112 15.91 -10.74 -4.28
CA ILE A 112 17.29 -10.31 -4.56
C ILE A 112 17.31 -8.85 -5.02
N GLY A 113 17.78 -7.97 -4.14
CA GLY A 113 18.04 -6.57 -4.47
C GLY A 113 17.55 -5.63 -3.38
N LYS A 114 17.18 -4.43 -3.79
CA LYS A 114 16.48 -3.46 -2.93
C LYS A 114 15.04 -3.37 -3.40
N ASP A 115 14.14 -3.20 -2.45
CA ASP A 115 12.73 -2.99 -2.76
C ASP A 115 12.56 -1.68 -3.53
N MET A 116 11.50 -1.65 -4.33
CA MET A 116 11.27 -0.58 -5.27
C MET A 116 9.87 -0.02 -5.10
N LEU A 117 9.77 1.27 -4.83
CA LEU A 117 8.49 1.98 -4.88
C LEU A 117 7.94 1.98 -6.30
N LEU A 118 6.77 1.37 -6.49
CA LEU A 118 6.07 1.29 -7.78
C LEU A 118 5.07 2.43 -7.95
N SER A 119 4.38 2.80 -6.88
CA SER A 119 3.36 3.85 -6.86
C SER A 119 3.22 4.45 -5.47
N GLU A 120 2.89 5.73 -5.38
CA GLU A 120 2.57 6.44 -4.14
C GLU A 120 1.54 7.54 -4.47
N GLY A 121 0.50 7.66 -3.66
CA GLY A 121 -0.53 8.67 -3.86
C GLY A 121 -1.37 8.93 -2.61
N GLU A 122 -1.88 10.16 -2.50
CA GLU A 122 -2.90 10.54 -1.51
C GLU A 122 -4.28 10.40 -2.13
N TYR A 123 -5.18 9.67 -1.45
CA TYR A 123 -6.53 9.30 -1.87
C TYR A 123 -7.57 9.68 -0.81
#